data_AF-A0A1H3V4G3-F1
#
_entry.id   AF-A0A1H3V4G3-F1
#
_cell.length_a   1.000
_cell.length_b   1.000
_cell.length_c   1.000
_cell.angle_alpha   90.00
_cell.angle_beta   90.00
_cell.angle_gamma   90.00
#
_symmetry.space_group_name_H-M   'P 1'
#
loop_
_entity.id
_entity.type
_entity.pdbx_description
1 polymer ?
#
loop_
_entity_poly.entity_id
_entity_poly.type
_entity_poly.pdbx_seq_one_letter_code
_entity_poly.pdbx_strand_id
1 'polypeptide(L)'
;MSPRLSSSTTDGRLNLEQQRKRAKELLSQLKTLDPLATLSQAQWQVAKQLGLSSWPKLKAHVDAIDFAARHPDFAASDEARTTHWRCGSDIAHSLQLAGFKGQLRMLTDPLCMGPVRDLPSEDFRAMRSAFISQAFALNAAEVTHRVDDEYNHLHALASADHSVLWCEADAYDQLFLVRALAGLERAPKKLELIEVDRIPGVERFIGIGQLAPDVLAWLWPQRRLIDDAAVQLARQAWSAYCDSSPVTLAQLAHGNHPALPLLAPALLRQLQELPGVEDGLSLTERLSLRYIAETGPLPFGRVFAELMAKREPLPFLGDMMFHALLRPLIDGSNPLLIETATERDWPRRELALTPLGHRVLGGEAYWLDHAGHERWVGGVCLKPGQPHWALAHDNLPVWRT
;
A
#
# COMPACT_ATOMS: atom_id res chain seq x y z
N MET A 1 -12.47 11.79 -12.94
CA MET A 1 -13.08 10.48 -12.64
C MET A 1 -12.31 9.43 -13.43
N SER A 2 -11.31 8.81 -12.81
CA SER A 2 -10.49 7.77 -13.45
C SER A 2 -11.32 6.49 -13.63
N PRO A 3 -11.35 5.87 -14.82
CA PRO A 3 -12.03 4.59 -15.01
C PRO A 3 -11.28 3.50 -14.24
N ARG A 4 -11.98 2.79 -13.35
CA ARG A 4 -11.45 1.67 -12.56
C ARG A 4 -10.88 0.62 -13.53
N LEU A 5 -9.56 0.47 -13.51
CA LEU A 5 -8.86 -0.57 -14.27
C LEU A 5 -9.06 -1.91 -13.55
N SER A 6 -9.64 -2.86 -14.27
CA SER A 6 -10.01 -4.21 -13.81
C SER A 6 -8.78 -5.05 -13.43
N SER A 7 -8.42 -5.06 -12.14
CA SER A 7 -7.75 -6.20 -11.48
C SER A 7 -8.81 -7.15 -10.88
N SER A 8 -8.47 -8.43 -10.68
CA SER A 8 -9.36 -9.51 -10.19
C SER A 8 -10.54 -9.03 -9.32
N THR A 9 -11.76 -9.28 -9.82
CA THR A 9 -13.02 -8.61 -9.48
C THR A 9 -13.75 -9.23 -8.31
N THR A 10 -13.10 -9.39 -7.16
CA THR A 10 -13.82 -9.84 -5.96
C THR A 10 -13.57 -8.86 -4.83
N ASP A 11 -14.65 -8.25 -4.37
CA ASP A 11 -14.71 -7.27 -3.29
C ASP A 11 -14.76 -7.94 -1.89
N GLY A 12 -14.40 -9.24 -1.84
CA GLY A 12 -14.47 -10.09 -0.65
C GLY A 12 -15.87 -10.60 -0.31
N ARG A 13 -16.95 -10.09 -0.93
CA ARG A 13 -18.30 -10.58 -0.67
C ARG A 13 -18.56 -11.85 -1.48
N LEU A 14 -18.75 -12.97 -0.77
CA LEU A 14 -19.03 -14.27 -1.39
C LEU A 14 -20.52 -14.63 -1.32
N ASN A 15 -21.07 -15.10 -2.45
CA ASN A 15 -22.43 -15.66 -2.49
C ASN A 15 -22.39 -17.20 -2.41
N LEU A 16 -22.98 -17.77 -1.35
CA LEU A 16 -22.94 -19.21 -1.11
C LEU A 16 -23.64 -20.04 -2.21
N GLU A 17 -24.75 -19.56 -2.77
CA GLU A 17 -25.47 -20.27 -3.84
C GLU A 17 -24.64 -20.33 -5.12
N GLN A 18 -23.99 -19.22 -5.47
CA GLN A 18 -23.04 -19.15 -6.57
C GLN A 18 -21.89 -20.14 -6.35
N GLN A 19 -21.31 -20.21 -5.14
CA GLN A 19 -20.24 -21.16 -4.85
C GLN A 19 -20.72 -22.62 -4.90
N ARG A 20 -21.98 -22.90 -4.49
CA ARG A 20 -22.58 -24.25 -4.65
C ARG A 20 -22.71 -24.63 -6.11
N LYS A 21 -23.09 -23.69 -6.98
CA LYS A 21 -23.14 -23.90 -8.43
C LYS A 21 -21.75 -24.17 -9.01
N ARG A 22 -20.76 -23.34 -8.65
CA ARG A 22 -19.36 -23.52 -9.04
C ARG A 22 -18.81 -24.90 -8.62
N ALA A 23 -19.13 -25.37 -7.42
CA ALA A 23 -18.72 -26.70 -6.97
C ALA A 23 -19.36 -27.84 -7.78
N LYS A 24 -20.61 -27.69 -8.24
CA LYS A 24 -21.26 -28.66 -9.13
C LYS A 24 -20.65 -28.66 -10.53
N GLU A 25 -20.33 -27.48 -11.07
CA GLU A 25 -19.65 -27.35 -12.37
C GLU A 25 -18.25 -27.97 -12.32
N LEU A 26 -17.49 -27.68 -11.25
CA LEU A 26 -16.18 -28.29 -11.02
C LEU A 26 -16.27 -29.81 -10.83
N LEU A 27 -17.29 -30.31 -10.14
CA LEU A 27 -17.52 -31.76 -10.03
C LEU A 27 -17.70 -32.41 -11.39
N SER A 28 -18.48 -31.80 -12.29
CA SER A 28 -18.66 -32.30 -13.65
C SER A 28 -17.34 -32.39 -14.41
N GLN A 29 -16.46 -31.41 -14.23
CA GLN A 29 -15.11 -31.41 -14.82
C GLN A 29 -14.21 -32.47 -14.19
N LEU A 30 -14.20 -32.61 -12.86
CA LEU A 30 -13.40 -33.62 -12.17
C LEU A 30 -13.81 -35.04 -12.60
N LYS A 31 -15.11 -35.27 -12.83
CA LYS A 31 -15.63 -36.56 -13.30
C LYS A 31 -15.18 -36.99 -14.70
N THR A 32 -14.71 -36.06 -15.53
CA THR A 32 -14.13 -36.43 -16.84
C THR A 32 -12.74 -37.03 -16.69
N LEU A 33 -12.03 -36.71 -15.60
CA LEU A 33 -10.69 -37.19 -15.29
C LEU A 33 -10.71 -38.37 -14.30
N ASP A 34 -11.60 -38.33 -13.32
CA ASP A 34 -11.79 -39.35 -12.30
C ASP A 34 -13.30 -39.58 -12.04
N PRO A 35 -13.89 -40.68 -12.54
CA PRO A 35 -15.30 -41.00 -12.32
C PRO A 35 -15.70 -41.13 -10.83
N LEU A 36 -14.74 -41.37 -9.93
CA LEU A 36 -14.96 -41.46 -8.48
C LEU A 36 -14.95 -40.09 -7.78
N ALA A 37 -14.72 -39.00 -8.52
CA ALA A 37 -14.73 -37.65 -7.97
C ALA A 37 -16.06 -37.34 -7.25
N THR A 38 -15.94 -36.75 -6.06
CA THR A 38 -17.05 -36.47 -5.15
C THR A 38 -17.34 -34.96 -5.05
N LEU A 39 -18.58 -34.61 -4.69
CA LEU A 39 -18.94 -33.21 -4.46
C LEU A 39 -18.13 -32.58 -3.32
N SER A 40 -17.78 -33.35 -2.29
CA SER A 40 -16.96 -32.86 -1.18
C SER A 40 -15.54 -32.48 -1.62
N GLN A 41 -14.93 -33.24 -2.54
CA GLN A 41 -13.66 -32.87 -3.16
C GLN A 41 -13.78 -31.56 -3.95
N ALA A 42 -14.81 -31.43 -4.81
CA ALA A 42 -15.05 -30.19 -5.56
C ALA A 42 -15.29 -28.98 -4.64
N GLN A 43 -16.11 -29.14 -3.60
CA GLN A 43 -16.36 -28.11 -2.59
C GLN A 43 -15.09 -27.72 -1.82
N TRP A 44 -14.24 -28.70 -1.47
CA TRP A 44 -12.96 -28.43 -0.82
C TRP A 44 -12.03 -27.64 -1.74
N GLN A 45 -11.94 -27.99 -3.03
CA GLN A 45 -11.13 -27.25 -4.00
C GLN A 45 -11.63 -25.80 -4.17
N VAL A 46 -12.94 -25.58 -4.28
CA VAL A 46 -13.52 -24.23 -4.35
C VAL A 46 -13.19 -23.42 -3.09
N ALA A 47 -13.36 -24.00 -1.90
CA ALA A 47 -13.03 -23.32 -0.65
C ALA A 47 -11.54 -22.94 -0.59
N LYS A 48 -10.65 -23.85 -0.99
CA LYS A 48 -9.19 -23.60 -1.02
C LYS A 48 -8.82 -22.50 -2.01
N GLN A 49 -9.42 -22.48 -3.20
CA GLN A 49 -9.22 -21.40 -4.19
C GLN A 49 -9.66 -20.03 -3.66
N LEU A 50 -10.63 -19.99 -2.73
CA LEU A 50 -11.11 -18.77 -2.09
C LEU A 50 -10.39 -18.46 -0.77
N GLY A 51 -9.25 -19.12 -0.48
CA GLY A 51 -8.44 -18.87 0.72
C GLY A 51 -8.97 -19.51 2.00
N LEU A 52 -9.93 -20.44 1.91
CA LEU A 52 -10.57 -21.07 3.06
C LEU A 52 -10.17 -22.55 3.17
N SER A 53 -9.93 -23.03 4.39
CA SER A 53 -9.38 -24.38 4.58
C SER A 53 -10.40 -25.52 4.34
N SER A 54 -11.70 -25.22 4.29
CA SER A 54 -12.77 -26.20 4.09
C SER A 54 -14.09 -25.53 3.69
N TRP A 55 -15.02 -26.32 3.12
CA TRP A 55 -16.36 -25.84 2.76
C TRP A 55 -17.21 -25.32 3.94
N PRO A 56 -17.21 -25.98 5.13
CA PRO A 56 -17.88 -25.41 6.31
C PRO A 56 -17.33 -24.04 6.72
N LYS A 57 -16.00 -23.82 6.63
CA LYS A 57 -15.41 -22.51 6.90
C LYS A 57 -15.82 -21.46 5.86
N LEU A 58 -15.93 -21.84 4.58
CA LEU A 58 -16.48 -20.96 3.55
C LEU A 58 -17.90 -20.55 3.88
N LYS A 59 -18.75 -21.51 4.27
CA LYS A 59 -20.12 -21.23 4.66
C LYS A 59 -20.19 -20.29 5.86
N ALA A 60 -19.42 -20.59 6.91
CA ALA A 60 -19.34 -19.74 8.10
C ALA A 60 -18.83 -18.32 7.79
N HIS A 61 -17.88 -18.18 6.86
CA HIS A 61 -17.39 -16.87 6.42
C HIS A 61 -18.48 -16.06 5.71
N VAL A 62 -19.23 -16.68 4.78
CA VAL A 62 -20.38 -16.04 4.13
C VAL A 62 -21.44 -15.64 5.16
N ASP A 63 -21.82 -16.58 6.04
CA ASP A 63 -22.83 -16.36 7.08
C ASP A 63 -22.39 -15.23 8.05
N ALA A 64 -21.08 -15.11 8.36
CA ALA A 64 -20.54 -14.06 9.22
C ALA A 64 -20.57 -12.68 8.58
N ILE A 65 -20.25 -12.57 7.28
CA ILE A 65 -20.37 -11.30 6.53
C ILE A 65 -21.83 -10.88 6.48
N ASP A 66 -22.72 -11.79 6.09
CA ASP A 66 -24.17 -11.54 6.05
C ASP A 66 -24.73 -11.12 7.41
N PHE A 67 -24.26 -11.76 8.49
CA PHE A 67 -24.65 -11.42 9.84
C PHE A 67 -24.20 -10.00 10.23
N ALA A 68 -22.93 -9.65 9.99
CA ALA A 68 -22.38 -8.33 10.28
C ALA A 68 -23.12 -7.22 9.50
N ALA A 69 -23.39 -7.44 8.22
CA ALA A 69 -24.12 -6.50 7.38
C ALA A 69 -25.57 -6.24 7.84
N ARG A 70 -26.25 -7.27 8.38
CA ARG A 70 -27.63 -7.14 8.90
C ARG A 70 -27.69 -6.59 10.32
N HIS A 71 -26.59 -6.60 11.06
CA HIS A 71 -26.55 -6.19 12.46
C HIS A 71 -25.38 -5.24 12.74
N PRO A 72 -25.35 -4.04 12.13
CA PRO A 72 -24.26 -3.08 12.28
C PRO A 72 -24.05 -2.67 13.76
N ASP A 73 -25.11 -2.65 14.56
CA ASP A 73 -25.07 -2.27 15.98
C ASP A 73 -24.66 -3.42 16.93
N PHE A 74 -24.44 -4.65 16.43
CA PHE A 74 -24.26 -5.83 17.27
C PHE A 74 -22.94 -5.82 18.07
N ALA A 75 -21.88 -5.19 17.54
CA ALA A 75 -20.54 -5.30 18.12
C ALA A 75 -20.15 -4.17 19.07
N ALA A 76 -20.81 -3.00 19.05
CA ALA A 76 -20.62 -1.95 20.07
C ALA A 76 -21.59 -0.78 19.88
N SER A 77 -22.27 -0.39 20.97
CA SER A 77 -23.13 0.79 21.03
C SER A 77 -22.39 2.13 20.94
N ASP A 78 -21.04 2.14 20.92
CA ASP A 78 -20.23 3.36 20.94
C ASP A 78 -19.50 3.69 19.63
N GLU A 79 -19.75 2.93 18.55
CA GLU A 79 -19.23 3.21 17.20
C GLU A 79 -19.48 4.66 16.78
N ALA A 80 -20.68 5.19 17.04
CA ALA A 80 -21.04 6.56 16.67
C ALA A 80 -20.17 7.65 17.36
N ARG A 81 -19.43 7.30 18.42
CA ARG A 81 -18.49 8.20 19.11
C ARG A 81 -17.02 7.89 18.76
N THR A 82 -16.79 7.00 17.80
CA THR A 82 -15.46 6.59 17.37
C THR A 82 -14.91 7.57 16.35
N THR A 83 -13.62 7.88 16.45
CA THR A 83 -12.86 8.48 15.35
C THR A 83 -12.17 7.38 14.54
N HIS A 84 -12.57 7.20 13.29
CA HIS A 84 -11.91 6.30 12.35
C HIS A 84 -10.75 7.05 11.68
N TRP A 85 -9.64 6.37 11.49
CA TRP A 85 -8.45 6.92 10.86
C TRP A 85 -8.01 6.08 9.67
N ARG A 86 -7.62 6.75 8.58
CA ARG A 86 -7.18 6.13 7.33
C ARG A 86 -6.10 7.00 6.65
N CYS A 87 -5.22 6.42 5.86
CA CYS A 87 -4.23 7.14 5.04
C CYS A 87 -4.84 7.87 3.81
N GLY A 88 -6.16 7.79 3.63
CA GLY A 88 -6.88 8.24 2.43
C GLY A 88 -8.40 8.15 2.59
N SER A 89 -9.12 8.47 1.53
CA SER A 89 -10.60 8.51 1.52
C SER A 89 -11.25 7.32 0.83
N ASP A 90 -10.47 6.31 0.44
CA ASP A 90 -10.89 5.16 -0.38
C ASP A 90 -12.01 4.32 0.25
N ILE A 91 -12.09 4.31 1.58
CA ILE A 91 -13.15 3.61 2.33
C ILE A 91 -14.26 4.53 2.83
N ALA A 92 -14.18 5.85 2.64
CA ALA A 92 -15.09 6.80 3.29
C ALA A 92 -16.56 6.54 2.95
N HIS A 93 -16.87 6.32 1.68
CA HIS A 93 -18.22 6.00 1.24
C HIS A 93 -18.65 4.59 1.68
N SER A 94 -17.74 3.60 1.61
CA SER A 94 -18.04 2.22 2.01
C SER A 94 -18.32 2.09 3.51
N LEU A 95 -17.64 2.87 4.36
CA LEU A 95 -17.95 2.97 5.79
C LEU A 95 -19.38 3.49 6.01
N GLN A 96 -19.77 4.56 5.30
CA GLN A 96 -21.14 5.08 5.38
C GLN A 96 -22.18 4.03 4.96
N LEU A 97 -21.94 3.33 3.85
CA LEU A 97 -22.84 2.26 3.38
C LEU A 97 -22.90 1.07 4.35
N ALA A 98 -21.81 0.79 5.06
CA ALA A 98 -21.74 -0.25 6.07
C ALA A 98 -22.40 0.16 7.41
N GLY A 99 -22.90 1.39 7.53
CA GLY A 99 -23.66 1.88 8.68
C GLY A 99 -22.83 2.57 9.76
N PHE A 100 -21.53 2.81 9.51
CA PHE A 100 -20.67 3.57 10.43
C PHE A 100 -21.10 5.03 10.51
N LYS A 101 -21.19 5.56 11.73
CA LYS A 101 -21.59 6.93 12.06
C LYS A 101 -20.45 7.72 12.69
N GLY A 102 -19.36 7.06 13.09
CA GLY A 102 -18.17 7.69 13.63
C GLY A 102 -17.52 8.67 12.66
N GLN A 103 -16.74 9.61 13.19
CA GLN A 103 -16.04 10.59 12.37
C GLN A 103 -14.86 9.94 11.65
N LEU A 104 -14.74 10.13 10.34
CA LEU A 104 -13.52 9.79 9.61
C LEU A 104 -12.51 10.95 9.64
N ARG A 105 -11.28 10.64 10.04
CA ARG A 105 -10.09 11.48 9.92
C ARG A 105 -9.08 10.80 9.02
N MET A 106 -8.27 11.62 8.36
CA MET A 106 -7.27 11.12 7.43
C MET A 106 -5.91 11.75 7.74
N LEU A 107 -4.86 11.02 7.42
CA LEU A 107 -3.52 11.56 7.19
C LEU A 107 -3.14 11.17 5.76
N THR A 108 -3.27 12.11 4.82
CA THR A 108 -3.08 11.86 3.39
C THR A 108 -1.67 12.18 2.89
N ASP A 109 -0.75 12.45 3.82
CA ASP A 109 0.67 12.63 3.55
C ASP A 109 1.30 11.30 3.08
N PRO A 110 1.73 11.18 1.80
CA PRO A 110 2.31 9.96 1.27
C PRO A 110 3.75 9.79 1.76
N LEU A 111 3.87 9.33 3.01
CA LEU A 111 5.15 9.16 3.70
C LEU A 111 6.08 8.15 3.01
N CYS A 112 5.57 7.29 2.13
CA CYS A 112 6.36 6.37 1.31
C CYS A 112 7.17 7.06 0.19
N MET A 113 6.97 8.37 -0.03
CA MET A 113 7.74 9.15 -0.99
C MET A 113 8.18 10.52 -0.47
N GLY A 114 9.27 11.02 -1.05
CA GLY A 114 9.86 12.30 -0.69
C GLY A 114 10.66 12.25 0.61
N PRO A 115 11.24 13.39 1.01
CA PRO A 115 12.02 13.49 2.24
C PRO A 115 11.13 13.23 3.46
N VAL A 116 11.56 12.34 4.36
CA VAL A 116 10.98 12.18 5.69
C VAL A 116 12.12 12.24 6.67
N ARG A 117 12.26 13.36 7.37
CA ARG A 117 13.43 13.69 8.19
C ARG A 117 13.00 13.96 9.63
N ASP A 118 13.90 13.72 10.56
CA ASP A 118 13.69 14.11 11.95
C ASP A 118 13.87 15.63 12.08
N LEU A 119 12.76 16.34 12.18
CA LEU A 119 12.68 17.80 12.21
C LEU A 119 11.64 18.24 13.26
N PRO A 120 11.76 19.46 13.82
CA PRO A 120 10.67 20.08 14.56
C PRO A 120 9.36 20.05 13.76
N SER A 121 8.22 19.96 14.46
CA SER A 121 6.91 19.72 13.80
C SER A 121 6.58 20.75 12.71
N GLU A 122 6.89 22.04 12.91
CA GLU A 122 6.62 23.08 11.92
C GLU A 122 7.49 22.90 10.67
N ASP A 123 8.81 22.70 10.85
CA ASP A 123 9.74 22.47 9.75
C ASP A 123 9.40 21.17 8.98
N PHE A 124 9.00 20.13 9.71
CA PHE A 124 8.56 18.87 9.13
C PHE A 124 7.34 19.08 8.23
N ARG A 125 6.31 19.76 8.72
CA ARG A 125 5.08 20.04 7.95
C ARG A 125 5.39 20.91 6.74
N ALA A 126 6.19 21.96 6.89
CA ALA A 126 6.61 22.82 5.77
C ALA A 126 7.35 22.02 4.68
N MET A 127 8.26 21.14 5.08
CA MET A 127 8.99 20.25 4.18
C MET A 127 8.04 19.28 3.45
N ARG A 128 7.10 18.65 4.16
CA ARG A 128 6.12 17.75 3.55
C ARG A 128 5.15 18.48 2.61
N SER A 129 4.66 19.67 3.00
CA SER A 129 3.79 20.49 2.16
C SER A 129 4.47 20.92 0.85
N ALA A 130 5.73 21.33 0.92
CA ALA A 130 6.51 21.69 -0.26
C ALA A 130 6.69 20.49 -1.20
N PHE A 131 7.06 19.32 -0.65
CA PHE A 131 7.19 18.10 -1.44
C PHE A 131 5.88 17.71 -2.12
N ILE A 132 4.77 17.64 -1.37
CA ILE A 132 3.45 17.24 -1.91
C ILE A 132 2.99 18.21 -3.00
N SER A 133 3.12 19.53 -2.78
CA SER A 133 2.74 20.54 -3.78
C SER A 133 3.52 20.36 -5.07
N GLN A 134 4.84 20.16 -4.98
CA GLN A 134 5.71 19.98 -6.14
C GLN A 134 5.46 18.65 -6.86
N ALA A 135 5.42 17.53 -6.13
CA ALA A 135 5.33 16.19 -6.69
C ALA A 135 3.99 15.94 -7.42
N PHE A 136 2.91 16.54 -6.92
CA PHE A 136 1.56 16.34 -7.46
C PHE A 136 0.99 17.56 -8.20
N ALA A 137 1.80 18.61 -8.39
CA ALA A 137 1.39 19.87 -9.01
C ALA A 137 0.11 20.47 -8.37
N LEU A 138 0.04 20.43 -7.04
CA LEU A 138 -1.08 20.94 -6.26
C LEU A 138 -0.79 22.36 -5.75
N ASN A 139 -1.84 23.13 -5.47
CA ASN A 139 -1.70 24.47 -4.91
C ASN A 139 -1.02 24.43 -3.53
N ALA A 140 0.08 25.18 -3.37
CA ALA A 140 0.88 25.16 -2.16
C ALA A 140 0.12 25.60 -0.89
N ALA A 141 -0.77 26.58 -1.00
CA ALA A 141 -1.55 27.07 0.16
C ALA A 141 -2.60 26.04 0.60
N GLU A 142 -3.28 25.40 -0.36
CA GLU A 142 -4.25 24.33 -0.07
C GLU A 142 -3.56 23.11 0.56
N VAL A 143 -2.41 22.71 0.03
CA VAL A 143 -1.62 21.60 0.59
C VAL A 143 -1.13 21.94 2.00
N THR A 144 -0.63 23.15 2.23
CA THR A 144 -0.15 23.59 3.55
C THR A 144 -1.29 23.54 4.57
N HIS A 145 -2.45 24.14 4.24
CA HIS A 145 -3.63 24.10 5.10
C HIS A 145 -4.03 22.66 5.43
N ARG A 146 -4.12 21.80 4.41
CA ARG A 146 -4.50 20.39 4.60
C ARG A 146 -3.51 19.66 5.50
N VAL A 147 -2.21 19.78 5.24
CA VAL A 147 -1.16 19.12 6.06
C VAL A 147 -1.25 19.63 7.50
N ASP A 148 -1.37 20.94 7.73
CA ASP A 148 -1.51 21.47 9.08
C ASP A 148 -2.75 20.93 9.80
N ASP A 149 -3.89 20.90 9.13
CA ASP A 149 -5.14 20.37 9.68
C ASP A 149 -5.02 18.88 10.03
N GLU A 150 -4.51 18.06 9.12
CA GLU A 150 -4.34 16.62 9.35
C GLU A 150 -3.37 16.32 10.50
N TYR A 151 -2.23 17.02 10.57
CA TYR A 151 -1.26 16.82 11.65
C TYR A 151 -1.73 17.39 13.00
N ASN A 152 -2.56 18.45 13.00
CA ASN A 152 -3.21 18.94 14.21
C ASN A 152 -4.21 17.92 14.76
N HIS A 153 -5.02 17.34 13.88
CA HIS A 153 -5.91 16.24 14.27
C HIS A 153 -5.12 15.03 14.76
N LEU A 154 -4.02 14.68 14.09
CA LEU A 154 -3.19 13.54 14.49
C LEU A 154 -2.60 13.73 15.90
N HIS A 155 -2.23 14.96 16.27
CA HIS A 155 -1.77 15.25 17.62
C HIS A 155 -2.86 15.00 18.68
N ALA A 156 -4.14 15.27 18.34
CA ALA A 156 -5.27 15.03 19.24
C ALA A 156 -5.58 13.54 19.47
N LEU A 157 -4.97 12.62 18.69
CA LEU A 157 -5.11 11.17 18.85
C LEU A 157 -4.76 10.71 20.27
N ALA A 158 -3.76 11.33 20.91
CA ALA A 158 -3.32 10.99 22.27
C ALA A 158 -4.41 11.20 23.34
N SER A 159 -5.33 12.12 23.08
CA SER A 159 -6.42 12.51 24.00
C SER A 159 -7.80 12.02 23.55
N ALA A 160 -7.90 11.28 22.45
CA ALA A 160 -9.18 10.82 21.92
C ALA A 160 -9.81 9.74 22.82
N ASP A 161 -11.13 9.83 23.04
CA ASP A 161 -11.88 8.85 23.84
C ASP A 161 -11.87 7.45 23.23
N HIS A 162 -12.01 7.38 21.89
CA HIS A 162 -12.03 6.14 21.13
C HIS A 162 -11.58 6.40 19.69
N SER A 163 -10.52 5.72 19.25
CA SER A 163 -10.05 5.78 17.87
C SER A 163 -9.80 4.38 17.30
N VAL A 164 -10.08 4.22 16.01
CA VAL A 164 -9.79 3.00 15.27
C VAL A 164 -9.01 3.34 14.00
N LEU A 165 -7.80 2.76 13.90
CA LEU A 165 -6.94 2.85 12.72
C LEU A 165 -7.31 1.74 11.73
N TRP A 166 -7.52 2.08 10.47
CA TRP A 166 -7.77 1.13 9.38
C TRP A 166 -6.53 1.03 8.50
N CYS A 167 -5.83 -0.10 8.61
CA CYS A 167 -4.55 -0.32 7.95
C CYS A 167 -4.50 -1.60 7.11
N GLU A 168 -3.69 -1.59 6.07
CA GLU A 168 -3.29 -2.75 5.29
C GLU A 168 -1.79 -3.02 5.35
N ALA A 169 -1.37 -4.08 4.66
CA ALA A 169 -0.02 -4.60 4.74
C ALA A 169 1.05 -3.72 4.07
N ASP A 170 0.65 -2.69 3.33
CA ASP A 170 1.54 -1.99 2.41
C ASP A 170 2.34 -0.85 3.07
N ALA A 171 3.31 -0.31 2.34
CA ALA A 171 4.19 0.74 2.88
C ALA A 171 3.49 2.07 3.14
N TYR A 172 2.45 2.45 2.37
CA TYR A 172 1.73 3.70 2.61
C TYR A 172 0.99 3.63 3.94
N ASP A 173 0.30 2.52 4.16
CA ASP A 173 -0.46 2.25 5.36
C ASP A 173 0.39 2.05 6.60
N GLN A 174 1.44 1.24 6.49
CA GLN A 174 2.31 0.96 7.63
C GLN A 174 3.13 2.19 8.03
N LEU A 175 3.51 3.08 7.09
CA LEU A 175 4.14 4.36 7.43
C LEU A 175 3.15 5.36 8.04
N PHE A 176 1.89 5.36 7.60
CA PHE A 176 0.81 6.09 8.28
C PHE A 176 0.65 5.61 9.73
N LEU A 177 0.57 4.29 9.94
CA LEU A 177 0.44 3.66 11.25
C LEU A 177 1.64 4.01 12.15
N VAL A 178 2.86 3.85 11.63
CA VAL A 178 4.10 4.23 12.32
C VAL A 178 4.05 5.70 12.72
N ARG A 179 3.66 6.61 11.82
CA ARG A 179 3.59 8.04 12.13
C ARG A 179 2.55 8.36 13.20
N ALA A 180 1.36 7.77 13.10
CA ALA A 180 0.28 7.96 14.07
C ALA A 180 0.70 7.51 15.47
N LEU A 181 1.36 6.35 15.58
CA LEU A 181 1.78 5.78 16.85
C LEU A 181 3.05 6.43 17.42
N ALA A 182 3.99 6.84 16.57
CA ALA A 182 5.26 7.44 17.02
C ALA A 182 5.08 8.78 17.73
N GLY A 183 3.98 9.49 17.46
CA GLY A 183 3.61 10.73 18.16
C GLY A 183 3.09 10.51 19.58
N LEU A 184 2.85 9.27 20.00
CA LEU A 184 2.29 8.93 21.30
C LEU A 184 3.40 8.66 22.33
N GLU A 185 3.19 9.09 23.57
CA GLU A 185 4.05 8.72 24.71
C GLU A 185 3.77 7.29 25.19
N ARG A 186 2.49 6.89 25.15
CA ARG A 186 1.95 5.58 25.52
C ARG A 186 0.65 5.33 24.75
N ALA A 187 0.20 4.08 24.71
CA ALA A 187 -1.05 3.71 24.05
C ALA A 187 -2.26 4.36 24.76
N PRO A 188 -3.13 5.08 24.04
CA PRO A 188 -4.41 5.53 24.56
C PRO A 188 -5.28 4.33 24.97
N LYS A 189 -6.12 4.51 25.99
CA LYS A 189 -6.94 3.42 26.57
C LYS A 189 -7.80 2.68 25.55
N LYS A 190 -8.24 3.39 24.51
CA LYS A 190 -9.14 2.85 23.48
C LYS A 190 -8.70 3.27 22.08
N LEU A 191 -7.43 2.98 21.78
CA LEU A 191 -6.90 2.99 20.43
C LEU A 191 -6.90 1.55 19.90
N GLU A 192 -7.68 1.28 18.86
CA GLU A 192 -7.76 -0.03 18.23
C GLU A 192 -7.27 0.02 16.79
N LEU A 193 -6.92 -1.14 16.25
CA LEU A 193 -6.40 -1.32 14.91
C LEU A 193 -7.17 -2.43 14.21
N ILE A 194 -7.62 -2.15 13.00
CA ILE A 194 -8.02 -3.13 12.00
C ILE A 194 -6.88 -3.19 11.00
N GLU A 195 -6.28 -4.37 10.87
CA GLU A 195 -5.09 -4.58 10.05
C GLU A 195 -5.24 -5.88 9.25
N VAL A 196 -5.18 -5.79 7.92
CA VAL A 196 -5.41 -6.93 7.01
C VAL A 196 -4.39 -7.01 5.89
N ASP A 197 -3.93 -8.23 5.59
CA ASP A 197 -3.04 -8.54 4.46
C ASP A 197 -3.72 -9.40 3.37
N ARG A 198 -4.90 -9.95 3.68
CA ARG A 198 -5.66 -10.85 2.81
C ARG A 198 -7.12 -10.87 3.24
N ILE A 199 -8.00 -11.16 2.28
CA ILE A 199 -9.42 -11.38 2.53
C ILE A 199 -9.86 -12.64 1.78
N PRO A 200 -10.53 -13.61 2.43
CA PRO A 200 -11.07 -14.76 1.72
C PRO A 200 -11.97 -14.33 0.56
N GLY A 201 -11.82 -15.02 -0.57
CA GLY A 201 -12.50 -14.67 -1.80
C GLY A 201 -11.84 -13.57 -2.62
N VAL A 202 -10.86 -12.83 -2.08
CA VAL A 202 -10.03 -11.88 -2.83
C VAL A 202 -8.76 -12.56 -3.29
N GLU A 203 -8.61 -12.75 -4.60
CA GLU A 203 -7.45 -13.45 -5.17
C GLU A 203 -6.15 -12.65 -4.99
N ARG A 204 -6.23 -11.34 -5.27
CA ARG A 204 -5.13 -10.40 -5.09
C ARG A 204 -5.61 -9.21 -4.30
N PHE A 205 -5.19 -9.14 -3.05
CA PHE A 205 -5.55 -8.05 -2.16
C PHE A 205 -4.71 -6.82 -2.50
N ILE A 206 -5.31 -5.82 -3.16
CA ILE A 206 -4.67 -4.52 -3.44
C ILE A 206 -4.85 -3.58 -2.26
N GLY A 207 -6.08 -3.50 -1.75
CA GLY A 207 -6.32 -2.82 -0.50
C GLY A 207 -7.75 -2.79 0.00
N ILE A 208 -7.98 -2.22 1.18
CA ILE A 208 -9.29 -2.17 1.86
C ILE A 208 -10.31 -1.40 1.02
N GLY A 209 -9.88 -0.38 0.24
CA GLY A 209 -10.73 0.33 -0.70
C GLY A 209 -11.37 -0.54 -1.80
N GLN A 210 -10.89 -1.76 -2.02
CA GLN A 210 -11.50 -2.72 -2.97
C GLN A 210 -12.68 -3.50 -2.36
N LEU A 211 -12.85 -3.46 -1.03
CA LEU A 211 -13.77 -4.34 -0.31
C LEU A 211 -15.20 -3.80 -0.31
N ALA A 212 -16.17 -4.72 -0.31
CA ALA A 212 -17.58 -4.39 -0.15
C ALA A 212 -17.84 -3.82 1.26
N PRO A 213 -18.84 -2.93 1.42
CA PRO A 213 -19.25 -2.42 2.73
C PRO A 213 -19.51 -3.51 3.77
N ASP A 214 -20.17 -4.61 3.38
CA ASP A 214 -20.46 -5.76 4.23
C ASP A 214 -19.18 -6.40 4.81
N VAL A 215 -18.07 -6.37 4.06
CA VAL A 215 -16.78 -6.89 4.52
C VAL A 215 -16.17 -5.94 5.55
N LEU A 216 -16.35 -4.62 5.43
CA LEU A 216 -15.90 -3.66 6.44
C LEU A 216 -16.67 -3.84 7.76
N ALA A 217 -17.98 -4.07 7.69
CA ALA A 217 -18.79 -4.41 8.86
C ALA A 217 -18.31 -5.72 9.52
N TRP A 218 -17.90 -6.71 8.72
CA TRP A 218 -17.32 -7.96 9.22
C TRP A 218 -15.92 -7.79 9.83
N LEU A 219 -15.10 -6.85 9.34
CA LEU A 219 -13.80 -6.53 9.92
C LEU A 219 -13.91 -5.79 11.26
N TRP A 220 -14.97 -5.01 11.46
CA TRP A 220 -15.17 -4.23 12.68
C TRP A 220 -14.97 -5.00 14.00
N PRO A 221 -15.62 -6.15 14.25
CA PRO A 221 -15.42 -6.91 15.49
C PRO A 221 -14.03 -7.56 15.60
N GLN A 222 -13.20 -7.51 14.57
CA GLN A 222 -11.85 -8.09 14.56
C GLN A 222 -10.76 -7.11 14.95
N ARG A 223 -11.13 -5.85 15.22
CA ARG A 223 -10.20 -4.84 15.72
C ARG A 223 -9.52 -5.29 17.02
N ARG A 224 -8.24 -4.95 17.16
CA ARG A 224 -7.44 -5.26 18.36
C ARG A 224 -6.98 -3.98 19.03
N LEU A 225 -6.84 -3.99 20.35
CA LEU A 225 -6.23 -2.87 21.06
C LEU A 225 -4.75 -2.73 20.69
N ILE A 226 -4.32 -1.48 20.54
CA ILE A 226 -2.91 -1.11 20.46
C ILE A 226 -2.36 -1.02 21.88
N ASP A 227 -1.19 -1.63 22.10
CA ASP A 227 -0.49 -1.61 23.37
C ASP A 227 0.77 -0.74 23.32
N ASP A 228 1.42 -0.57 24.48
CA ASP A 228 2.64 0.21 24.58
C ASP A 228 3.80 -0.39 23.76
N ALA A 229 3.82 -1.72 23.56
CA ALA A 229 4.84 -2.37 22.74
C ALA A 229 4.74 -1.94 21.26
N ALA A 230 3.53 -1.84 20.72
CA ALA A 230 3.29 -1.32 19.37
C ALA A 230 3.70 0.16 19.27
N VAL A 231 3.40 0.99 20.28
CA VAL A 231 3.82 2.40 20.31
C VAL A 231 5.36 2.52 20.33
N GLN A 232 6.06 1.76 21.19
CA GLN A 232 7.52 1.79 21.24
C GLN A 232 8.16 1.30 19.93
N LEU A 233 7.63 0.24 19.32
CA LEU A 233 8.09 -0.25 18.03
C LEU A 233 7.90 0.81 16.93
N ALA A 234 6.74 1.48 16.90
CA ALA A 234 6.49 2.56 15.93
C ALA A 234 7.45 3.74 16.11
N ARG A 235 7.80 4.11 17.35
CA ARG A 235 8.82 5.15 17.61
C ARG A 235 10.19 4.76 17.05
N GLN A 236 10.60 3.50 17.25
CA GLN A 236 11.86 2.98 16.69
C GLN A 236 11.84 2.98 15.16
N ALA A 237 10.74 2.51 14.56
CA ALA A 237 10.56 2.50 13.11
C ALA A 237 10.55 3.91 12.52
N TRP A 238 9.87 4.87 13.16
CA TRP A 238 9.84 6.26 12.72
C TRP A 238 11.24 6.90 12.77
N SER A 239 11.96 6.71 13.87
CA SER A 239 13.34 7.20 14.01
C SER A 239 14.25 6.59 12.95
N ALA A 240 14.16 5.29 12.71
CA ALA A 240 14.96 4.60 11.70
C ALA A 240 14.58 5.03 10.27
N TYR A 241 13.30 5.30 10.01
CA TYR A 241 12.83 5.76 8.70
C TYR A 241 13.28 7.19 8.41
N CYS A 242 13.40 8.03 9.44
CA CYS A 242 13.89 9.41 9.33
C CYS A 242 15.42 9.52 9.23
N ASP A 243 16.16 8.44 9.50
CA ASP A 243 17.62 8.44 9.50
C ASP A 243 18.17 8.52 8.07
N SER A 244 19.29 9.24 7.93
CA SER A 244 20.08 9.27 6.69
C SER A 244 20.75 7.93 6.34
N SER A 245 20.85 7.02 7.31
CA SER A 245 21.31 5.65 7.13
C SER A 245 20.14 4.66 7.20
N PRO A 246 19.93 3.83 6.16
CA PRO A 246 18.87 2.82 6.15
C PRO A 246 19.22 1.56 6.96
N VAL A 247 20.38 1.49 7.63
CA VAL A 247 20.87 0.26 8.28
C VAL A 247 19.92 -0.19 9.40
N THR A 248 19.48 0.73 10.27
CA THR A 248 18.52 0.40 11.34
C THR A 248 17.15 0.04 10.76
N LEU A 249 16.73 0.72 9.69
CA LEU A 249 15.48 0.40 8.99
C LEU A 249 15.53 -1.03 8.41
N ALA A 250 16.66 -1.42 7.83
CA ALA A 250 16.89 -2.78 7.33
C ALA A 250 16.89 -3.84 8.44
N GLN A 251 17.44 -3.53 9.62
CA GLN A 251 17.34 -4.43 10.77
C GLN A 251 15.89 -4.65 11.19
N LEU A 252 15.08 -3.59 11.23
CA LEU A 252 13.65 -3.70 11.52
C LEU A 252 12.90 -4.47 10.43
N ALA A 253 13.23 -4.25 9.14
CA ALA A 253 12.61 -4.94 8.02
C ALA A 253 12.86 -6.46 7.99
N HIS A 254 13.95 -6.93 8.59
CA HIS A 254 14.28 -8.35 8.73
C HIS A 254 13.92 -8.94 10.11
N GLY A 255 13.33 -8.13 10.99
CA GLY A 255 12.90 -8.53 12.32
C GLY A 255 11.55 -9.25 12.32
N ASN A 256 11.22 -9.84 13.48
CA ASN A 256 9.87 -10.34 13.76
C ASN A 256 9.23 -9.44 14.82
N HIS A 257 8.07 -8.86 14.48
CA HIS A 257 7.42 -7.83 15.29
C HIS A 257 5.99 -8.23 15.66
N PRO A 258 5.77 -9.05 16.71
CA PRO A 258 4.43 -9.51 17.06
C PRO A 258 3.42 -8.39 17.37
N ALA A 259 3.89 -7.23 17.84
CA ALA A 259 3.05 -6.07 18.13
C ALA A 259 2.48 -5.42 16.85
N LEU A 260 3.26 -5.43 15.75
CA LEU A 260 2.90 -4.91 14.42
C LEU A 260 3.39 -5.90 13.34
N PRO A 261 2.67 -7.02 13.11
CA PRO A 261 3.16 -8.13 12.29
C PRO A 261 3.40 -7.80 10.82
N LEU A 262 2.70 -6.79 10.29
CA LEU A 262 2.82 -6.38 8.89
C LEU A 262 3.91 -5.32 8.66
N LEU A 263 4.53 -4.81 9.73
CA LEU A 263 5.53 -3.75 9.64
C LEU A 263 6.78 -4.21 8.87
N ALA A 264 7.37 -5.35 9.26
CA ALA A 264 8.60 -5.86 8.64
C ALA A 264 8.49 -6.02 7.11
N PRO A 265 7.48 -6.73 6.55
CA PRO A 265 7.36 -6.86 5.09
C PRO A 265 7.11 -5.51 4.39
N ALA A 266 6.38 -4.59 5.00
CA ALA A 266 6.17 -3.25 4.43
C ALA A 266 7.48 -2.43 4.39
N LEU A 267 8.26 -2.46 5.46
CA LEU A 267 9.57 -1.80 5.52
C LEU A 267 10.56 -2.44 4.54
N LEU A 268 10.54 -3.77 4.40
CA LEU A 268 11.37 -4.48 3.43
C LEU A 268 11.03 -4.05 2.00
N ARG A 269 9.74 -3.93 1.67
CA ARG A 269 9.32 -3.41 0.37
C ARG A 269 9.70 -1.95 0.19
N GLN A 270 9.58 -1.12 1.23
CA GLN A 270 9.95 0.30 1.17
C GLN A 270 11.47 0.48 0.96
N LEU A 271 12.31 -0.37 1.56
CA LEU A 271 13.76 -0.36 1.33
C LEU A 271 14.14 -0.62 -0.13
N GLN A 272 13.32 -1.39 -0.85
CA GLN A 272 13.50 -1.65 -2.28
C GLN A 272 13.23 -0.42 -3.15
N GLU A 273 12.84 0.72 -2.58
CA GLU A 273 12.87 2.02 -3.26
C GLU A 273 14.27 2.67 -3.27
N LEU A 274 15.22 2.15 -2.49
CA LEU A 274 16.65 2.47 -2.67
C LEU A 274 17.16 1.90 -4.00
N PRO A 275 18.20 2.52 -4.59
CA PRO A 275 18.75 2.06 -5.85
C PRO A 275 19.39 0.68 -5.69
N GLY A 276 19.06 -0.26 -6.57
CA GLY A 276 19.74 -1.55 -6.62
C GLY A 276 21.22 -1.38 -6.96
N VAL A 277 22.08 -2.25 -6.43
CA VAL A 277 23.53 -2.18 -6.67
C VAL A 277 23.93 -2.40 -8.13
N GLU A 278 23.11 -3.12 -8.90
CA GLU A 278 23.43 -3.48 -10.29
C GLU A 278 23.11 -2.35 -11.27
N ASP A 279 21.88 -1.81 -11.21
CA ASP A 279 21.33 -0.90 -12.23
C ASP A 279 20.99 0.50 -11.68
N GLY A 280 21.01 0.69 -10.37
CA GLY A 280 20.65 1.96 -9.73
C GLY A 280 19.15 2.24 -9.72
N LEU A 281 18.32 1.27 -10.10
CA LEU A 281 16.87 1.41 -10.09
C LEU A 281 16.27 0.98 -8.75
N SER A 282 15.22 1.67 -8.32
CA SER A 282 14.27 1.10 -7.36
C SER A 282 13.52 -0.09 -7.95
N LEU A 283 12.89 -0.89 -7.10
CA LEU A 283 12.05 -1.99 -7.54
C LEU A 283 10.86 -1.51 -8.39
N THR A 284 10.20 -0.42 -8.01
CA THR A 284 9.08 0.14 -8.81
C THR A 284 9.53 0.52 -10.22
N GLU A 285 10.65 1.24 -10.34
CA GLU A 285 11.22 1.61 -11.64
C GLU A 285 11.60 0.35 -12.45
N ARG A 286 12.30 -0.60 -11.83
CA ARG A 286 12.73 -1.84 -12.48
C ARG A 286 11.56 -2.70 -12.97
N LEU A 287 10.48 -2.81 -12.18
CA LEU A 287 9.26 -3.51 -12.61
C LEU A 287 8.60 -2.82 -13.80
N SER A 288 8.56 -1.49 -13.80
CA SER A 288 7.99 -0.68 -14.88
C SER A 288 8.79 -0.84 -16.17
N LEU A 289 10.11 -0.65 -16.11
CA LEU A 289 10.99 -0.76 -17.27
C LEU A 289 11.00 -2.19 -17.85
N ARG A 290 11.00 -3.23 -17.01
CA ARG A 290 10.89 -4.62 -17.49
C ARG A 290 9.60 -4.87 -18.24
N TYR A 291 8.46 -4.42 -17.70
CA TYR A 291 7.19 -4.65 -18.37
C TYR A 291 7.12 -3.93 -19.74
N ILE A 292 7.66 -2.71 -19.83
CA ILE A 292 7.77 -1.97 -21.09
C ILE A 292 8.73 -2.70 -22.06
N ALA A 293 9.87 -3.21 -21.58
CA ALA A 293 10.82 -3.97 -22.40
C ALA A 293 10.19 -5.24 -23.00
N GLU A 294 9.41 -5.97 -22.20
CA GLU A 294 8.75 -7.22 -22.61
C GLU A 294 7.61 -6.99 -23.62
N THR A 295 6.90 -5.87 -23.51
CA THR A 295 5.65 -5.63 -24.25
C THR A 295 5.83 -4.68 -25.45
N GLY A 296 6.85 -3.82 -25.43
CA GLY A 296 6.97 -2.67 -26.32
C GLY A 296 6.22 -1.43 -25.80
N PRO A 297 6.07 -0.36 -26.60
CA PRO A 297 5.42 0.87 -26.16
C PRO A 297 3.97 0.65 -25.71
N LEU A 298 3.60 1.23 -24.57
CA LEU A 298 2.24 1.11 -24.04
C LEU A 298 1.81 2.30 -23.16
N PRO A 299 0.50 2.54 -22.97
CA PRO A 299 0.02 3.63 -22.15
C PRO A 299 0.49 3.57 -20.69
N PHE A 300 0.75 4.73 -20.08
CA PHE A 300 1.14 4.88 -18.68
C PHE A 300 0.21 4.13 -17.72
N GLY A 301 -1.11 4.28 -17.91
CA GLY A 301 -2.12 3.61 -17.09
C GLY A 301 -2.13 2.08 -17.25
N ARG A 302 -1.63 1.55 -18.38
CA ARG A 302 -1.46 0.10 -18.57
C ARG A 302 -0.25 -0.43 -17.82
N VAL A 303 0.84 0.33 -17.76
CA VAL A 303 2.00 -0.01 -16.91
C VAL A 303 1.58 -0.05 -15.44
N PHE A 304 0.90 1.01 -14.97
CA PHE A 304 0.38 1.07 -13.60
C PHE A 304 -0.56 -0.12 -13.29
N ALA A 305 -1.54 -0.38 -14.15
CA ALA A 305 -2.48 -1.48 -13.96
C ALA A 305 -1.80 -2.85 -13.89
N GLU A 306 -0.78 -3.10 -14.73
CA GLU A 306 -0.05 -4.37 -14.71
C GLU A 306 0.76 -4.53 -13.42
N LEU A 307 1.43 -3.46 -12.96
CA LEU A 307 2.15 -3.49 -11.69
C LEU A 307 1.19 -3.82 -10.55
N MET A 308 0.11 -3.05 -10.41
CA MET A 308 -0.86 -3.25 -9.34
C MET A 308 -1.52 -4.63 -9.43
N ALA A 309 -1.89 -5.11 -10.62
CA ALA A 309 -2.63 -6.37 -10.77
C ALA A 309 -1.77 -7.63 -10.73
N LYS A 310 -0.46 -7.55 -11.01
CA LYS A 310 0.35 -8.77 -11.20
C LYS A 310 1.79 -8.70 -10.69
N ARG A 311 2.50 -7.59 -10.87
CA ARG A 311 3.97 -7.58 -10.76
C ARG A 311 4.49 -7.02 -9.44
N GLU A 312 3.79 -6.04 -8.87
CA GLU A 312 4.17 -5.44 -7.60
C GLU A 312 3.94 -6.44 -6.45
N PRO A 313 4.96 -6.91 -5.72
CA PRO A 313 4.75 -7.88 -4.64
C PRO A 313 3.84 -7.37 -3.52
N LEU A 314 3.88 -6.07 -3.22
CA LEU A 314 3.08 -5.46 -2.16
C LEU A 314 2.61 -4.07 -2.61
N PRO A 315 1.47 -3.98 -3.32
CA PRO A 315 0.98 -2.73 -3.90
C PRO A 315 0.70 -1.66 -2.85
N PHE A 316 1.25 -0.45 -3.04
CA PHE A 316 1.08 0.69 -2.12
C PHE A 316 0.88 2.05 -2.83
N LEU A 317 0.97 2.07 -4.17
CA LEU A 317 0.97 3.31 -4.95
C LEU A 317 -0.43 3.63 -5.49
N GLY A 318 -0.86 4.87 -5.30
CA GLY A 318 -1.89 5.48 -6.14
C GLY A 318 -1.36 5.82 -7.54
N ASP A 319 -2.27 6.02 -8.49
CA ASP A 319 -1.94 6.36 -9.89
C ASP A 319 -1.12 7.66 -10.00
N MET A 320 -1.48 8.68 -9.22
CA MET A 320 -0.74 9.94 -9.14
C MET A 320 0.65 9.78 -8.51
N MET A 321 0.81 8.89 -7.52
CA MET A 321 2.11 8.58 -6.90
C MET A 321 3.02 7.87 -7.91
N PHE A 322 2.46 6.89 -8.64
CA PHE A 322 3.18 6.21 -9.70
C PHE A 322 3.60 7.17 -10.83
N HIS A 323 2.70 8.08 -11.22
CA HIS A 323 3.02 9.12 -12.20
C HIS A 323 4.18 10.00 -11.74
N ALA A 324 4.13 10.52 -10.50
CA ALA A 324 5.19 11.34 -9.91
C ALA A 324 6.53 10.60 -9.83
N LEU A 325 6.51 9.31 -9.44
CA LEU A 325 7.71 8.47 -9.31
C LEU A 325 8.43 8.26 -10.65
N LEU A 326 7.70 8.13 -11.75
CA LEU A 326 8.29 7.93 -13.08
C LEU A 326 8.72 9.22 -13.79
N ARG A 327 8.26 10.41 -13.38
CA ARG A 327 8.68 11.69 -14.01
C ARG A 327 10.20 11.87 -14.07
N PRO A 328 10.96 11.59 -13.00
CA PRO A 328 12.41 11.43 -13.02
C PRO A 328 13.04 10.74 -14.24
N LEU A 329 12.43 9.66 -14.72
CA LEU A 329 12.95 8.81 -15.79
C LEU A 329 12.61 9.35 -17.18
N ILE A 330 11.70 10.34 -17.25
CA ILE A 330 11.14 10.90 -18.49
C ILE A 330 11.68 12.32 -18.71
N ASP A 331 11.71 13.14 -17.66
CA ASP A 331 11.98 14.58 -17.76
C ASP A 331 13.46 14.95 -17.63
N GLY A 332 14.31 13.98 -17.28
CA GLY A 332 15.75 14.19 -17.12
C GLY A 332 16.48 14.42 -18.45
N SER A 333 17.68 15.00 -18.39
CA SER A 333 18.53 15.20 -19.58
C SER A 333 18.99 13.90 -20.24
N ASN A 334 19.01 12.80 -19.49
CA ASN A 334 19.33 11.45 -19.94
C ASN A 334 18.17 10.50 -19.60
N PRO A 335 17.03 10.59 -20.30
CA PRO A 335 15.84 9.85 -19.91
C PRO A 335 15.98 8.34 -20.17
N LEU A 336 15.39 7.52 -19.29
CA LEU A 336 15.23 6.09 -19.51
C LEU A 336 13.96 5.77 -20.31
N LEU A 337 12.99 6.69 -20.28
CA LEU A 337 11.68 6.57 -20.91
C LEU A 337 11.40 7.76 -21.82
N ILE A 338 10.78 7.49 -22.97
CA ILE A 338 10.16 8.51 -23.80
C ILE A 338 8.65 8.43 -23.57
N GLU A 339 8.06 9.58 -23.27
CA GLU A 339 6.61 9.78 -23.24
C GLU A 339 6.18 10.37 -24.60
N THR A 340 5.27 9.70 -25.30
CA THR A 340 4.66 10.18 -26.55
C THR A 340 3.15 10.39 -26.38
N ALA A 341 2.51 10.92 -27.44
CA ALA A 341 1.08 11.26 -27.45
C ALA A 341 0.70 12.27 -26.34
N THR A 342 1.54 13.29 -26.14
CA THR A 342 1.43 14.28 -25.05
C THR A 342 0.18 15.15 -25.15
N GLU A 343 -0.51 15.14 -26.28
CA GLU A 343 -1.83 15.74 -26.48
C GLU A 343 -2.95 15.02 -25.68
N ARG A 344 -2.71 13.79 -25.24
CA ARG A 344 -3.67 13.00 -24.45
C ARG A 344 -3.51 13.24 -22.96
N ASP A 345 -4.56 12.90 -22.21
CA ASP A 345 -4.49 12.77 -20.76
C ASP A 345 -3.37 11.81 -20.36
N TRP A 346 -2.65 12.13 -19.29
CA TRP A 346 -1.43 11.42 -18.88
C TRP A 346 -1.57 9.88 -18.82
N PRO A 347 -2.69 9.24 -18.37
CA PRO A 347 -2.76 7.78 -18.32
C PRO A 347 -2.76 7.12 -19.70
N ARG A 348 -3.07 7.88 -20.75
CA ARG A 348 -3.16 7.42 -22.15
C ARG A 348 -1.93 7.75 -22.97
N ARG A 349 -0.96 8.49 -22.41
CA ARG A 349 0.34 8.77 -23.03
C ARG A 349 1.16 7.50 -23.03
N GLU A 350 1.86 7.24 -24.13
CA GLU A 350 2.61 6.01 -24.31
C GLU A 350 4.03 6.16 -23.77
N LEU A 351 4.50 5.13 -23.08
CA LEU A 351 5.86 5.01 -22.58
C LEU A 351 6.63 4.00 -23.42
N ALA A 352 7.83 4.39 -23.84
CA ALA A 352 8.79 3.52 -24.53
C ALA A 352 10.17 3.65 -23.88
N LEU A 353 10.97 2.58 -23.90
CA LEU A 353 12.36 2.63 -23.43
C LEU A 353 13.25 3.41 -24.40
N THR A 354 14.17 4.19 -23.84
CA THR A 354 15.30 4.74 -24.59
C THR A 354 16.42 3.69 -24.74
N PRO A 355 17.41 3.91 -25.62
CA PRO A 355 18.63 3.10 -25.61
C PRO A 355 19.32 3.08 -24.24
N LEU A 356 19.30 4.19 -23.50
CA LEU A 356 19.82 4.24 -22.15
C LEU A 356 18.97 3.39 -21.19
N GLY A 357 17.65 3.46 -21.29
CA GLY A 357 16.72 2.62 -20.51
C GLY A 357 17.01 1.12 -20.68
N HIS A 358 17.29 0.68 -21.91
CA HIS A 358 17.69 -0.72 -22.17
C HIS A 358 19.03 -1.07 -21.51
N ARG A 359 20.04 -0.22 -21.62
CA ARG A 359 21.36 -0.47 -21.00
C ARG A 359 21.29 -0.50 -19.48
N VAL A 360 20.56 0.43 -18.88
CA VAL A 360 20.35 0.47 -17.42
C VAL A 360 19.64 -0.79 -16.96
N LEU A 361 18.54 -1.17 -17.62
CA LEU A 361 17.82 -2.40 -17.28
C LEU A 361 18.66 -3.67 -17.46
N GLY A 362 19.62 -3.66 -18.40
CA GLY A 362 20.58 -4.74 -18.62
C GLY A 362 21.79 -4.74 -17.67
N GLY A 363 21.91 -3.75 -16.76
CA GLY A 363 23.07 -3.61 -15.87
C GLY A 363 24.34 -3.10 -16.57
N GLU A 364 24.24 -2.61 -17.81
CA GLU A 364 25.35 -2.03 -18.58
C GLU A 364 25.61 -0.55 -18.27
N ALA A 365 24.64 0.10 -17.61
CA ALA A 365 24.72 1.47 -17.12
C ALA A 365 24.03 1.59 -15.77
N TYR A 366 24.39 2.59 -14.97
CA TYR A 366 23.85 2.81 -13.64
C TYR A 366 22.98 4.07 -13.61
N TRP A 367 21.72 3.96 -13.19
CA TRP A 367 20.74 5.05 -13.30
C TRP A 367 21.19 6.35 -12.62
N LEU A 368 21.74 6.26 -11.40
CA LEU A 368 22.13 7.46 -10.64
C LEU A 368 23.33 8.22 -11.25
N ASP A 369 24.06 7.62 -12.19
CA ASP A 369 25.12 8.32 -12.94
C ASP A 369 24.53 9.23 -14.04
N HIS A 370 23.24 9.06 -14.35
CA HIS A 370 22.51 9.76 -15.40
C HIS A 370 21.35 10.62 -14.88
N ALA A 371 20.87 10.34 -13.67
CA ALA A 371 19.81 11.08 -13.00
C ALA A 371 20.20 12.55 -12.79
N GLY A 372 19.23 13.46 -12.93
CA GLY A 372 19.47 14.91 -12.85
C GLY A 372 18.97 15.59 -11.57
N HIS A 373 18.33 14.84 -10.66
CA HIS A 373 17.68 15.39 -9.47
C HIS A 373 17.93 14.51 -8.25
N GLU A 374 17.84 15.14 -7.09
CA GLU A 374 17.86 14.45 -5.80
C GLU A 374 16.59 13.62 -5.62
N ARG A 375 16.74 12.42 -5.07
CA ARG A 375 15.63 11.54 -4.69
C ARG A 375 15.73 11.18 -3.21
N TRP A 376 14.59 10.96 -2.58
CA TRP A 376 14.51 10.59 -1.17
C TRP A 376 13.78 9.27 -0.97
N VAL A 377 14.28 8.47 -0.04
CA VAL A 377 13.62 7.27 0.49
C VAL A 377 13.63 7.39 2.02
N GLY A 378 12.53 7.92 2.57
CA GLY A 378 12.52 8.34 3.97
C GLY A 378 13.57 9.42 4.23
N GLY A 379 14.45 9.18 5.21
CA GLY A 379 15.57 10.05 5.56
C GLY A 379 16.79 9.91 4.65
N VAL A 380 16.82 8.89 3.79
CA VAL A 380 17.95 8.64 2.88
C VAL A 380 17.86 9.55 1.66
N CYS A 381 18.87 10.40 1.53
CA CYS A 381 19.03 11.31 0.41
C CYS A 381 19.94 10.72 -0.67
N LEU A 382 19.45 10.63 -1.90
CA LEU A 382 20.19 10.13 -3.06
C LEU A 382 20.52 11.31 -3.97
N LYS A 383 21.81 11.66 -4.06
CA LYS A 383 22.30 12.75 -4.90
C LYS A 383 23.08 12.17 -6.09
N PRO A 384 22.72 12.51 -7.34
CA PRO A 384 23.48 12.08 -8.51
C PRO A 384 24.96 12.47 -8.41
N GLY A 385 25.84 11.56 -8.81
CA GLY A 385 27.30 11.76 -8.79
C GLY A 385 27.94 11.83 -7.39
N GLN A 386 27.20 11.49 -6.33
CA GLN A 386 27.74 11.38 -4.97
C GLN A 386 27.66 9.95 -4.45
N PRO A 387 28.54 9.57 -3.50
CA PRO A 387 28.37 8.34 -2.74
C PRO A 387 26.98 8.26 -2.10
N HIS A 388 26.36 7.09 -2.14
CA HIS A 388 24.98 6.90 -1.69
C HIS A 388 24.74 5.48 -1.18
N TRP A 389 23.64 5.30 -0.45
CA TRP A 389 23.14 3.99 -0.07
C TRP A 389 22.47 3.30 -1.27
N ALA A 390 22.86 2.06 -1.52
CA ALA A 390 22.23 1.17 -2.48
C ALA A 390 21.77 -0.11 -1.77
N LEU A 391 20.96 -0.91 -2.46
CA LEU A 391 20.42 -2.16 -1.93
C LEU A 391 21.03 -3.37 -2.66
N ALA A 392 21.63 -4.28 -1.89
CA ALA A 392 22.13 -5.55 -2.39
C ALA A 392 20.99 -6.56 -2.63
N HIS A 393 21.32 -7.69 -3.27
CA HIS A 393 20.37 -8.75 -3.63
C HIS A 393 19.65 -9.39 -2.44
N ASP A 394 20.28 -9.38 -1.27
CA ASP A 394 19.73 -9.86 -0.01
C ASP A 394 18.85 -8.80 0.70
N ASN A 395 18.58 -7.67 0.05
CA ASN A 395 17.90 -6.50 0.59
C ASN A 395 18.62 -5.85 1.78
N LEU A 396 19.95 -6.02 1.88
CA LEU A 396 20.76 -5.28 2.84
C LEU A 396 21.32 -3.99 2.21
N PRO A 397 21.30 -2.86 2.94
CA PRO A 397 21.93 -1.65 2.45
C PRO A 397 23.44 -1.78 2.37
N VAL A 398 24.00 -1.25 1.30
CA VAL A 398 25.45 -1.13 1.09
C VAL A 398 25.78 0.31 0.70
N TRP A 399 26.96 0.78 1.12
CA TRP A 399 27.45 2.09 0.73
C TRP A 399 28.17 1.99 -0.61
N ARG A 400 27.69 2.71 -1.62
CA ARG A 400 28.32 2.82 -2.94
C ARG A 400 29.10 4.13 -3.00
N THR A 401 30.38 4.04 -3.33
CA THR A 401 31.31 5.18 -3.45
C THR A 401 31.42 5.70 -4.85
#